data_AF-A0A2G6E0C9-F1
#
_entry.id   AF-A0A2G6E0C9-F1
#
_cell.length_a   1.000
_cell.length_b   1.000
_cell.length_c   1.000
_cell.angle_alpha   90.00
_cell.angle_beta   90.00
_cell.angle_gamma   90.00
#
_symmetry.space_group_name_H-M   'P 1'
#
loop_
_entity.id
_entity.type
_entity.pdbx_description
1 polymer ?
#
loop_
_entity_poly.entity_id
_entity_poly.type
_entity_poly.pdbx_seq_one_letter_code
_entity_poly.pdbx_strand_id
1 'polypeptide(L)'
;MQIKKIPVIMMIIALLCTTALAESPRSGSIDKHLGVQSIDFGSKKQAQTLLDFIESEPSKSEYRLIYVTEIDLVIFGCDFNKGVLFRVHQRKGNHGTQEGWQGYILERLESAAEGGSLNDTPSGKIPGIYETF
;
A
#
# COMPACT_ATOMS: atom_id res chain seq x y z
N MET A 1 45.28 10.87 -56.83
CA MET A 1 44.24 10.35 -55.91
C MET A 1 44.88 10.05 -54.57
N GLN A 2 44.77 10.96 -53.60
CA GLN A 2 45.13 10.77 -52.18
C GLN A 2 44.24 11.71 -51.36
N ILE A 3 43.63 11.17 -50.31
CA ILE A 3 42.37 11.61 -49.70
C ILE A 3 42.68 12.56 -48.53
N LYS A 4 41.99 13.71 -48.47
CA LYS A 4 42.01 14.66 -47.34
C LYS A 4 41.52 13.95 -46.07
N LYS A 5 42.30 14.01 -44.98
CA LYS A 5 41.85 13.67 -43.63
C LYS A 5 41.39 14.96 -42.92
N ILE A 6 40.14 15.00 -42.51
CA ILE A 6 39.58 16.02 -41.61
C ILE A 6 39.47 15.36 -40.22
N PRO A 7 40.02 15.93 -39.14
CA PRO A 7 39.75 15.42 -37.80
C PRO A 7 38.38 15.91 -37.35
N VAL A 8 37.44 14.96 -37.21
CA VAL A 8 36.13 15.18 -36.61
C VAL A 8 36.30 15.35 -35.11
N ILE A 9 35.81 16.48 -34.65
CA ILE A 9 35.70 16.95 -33.28
C ILE A 9 35.05 15.85 -32.42
N MET A 10 35.79 15.40 -31.41
CA MET A 10 35.37 14.42 -30.41
C MET A 10 34.43 15.13 -29.41
N MET A 11 33.13 15.14 -29.72
CA MET A 11 32.06 15.59 -28.84
C MET A 11 31.38 14.34 -28.24
N ILE A 12 31.94 13.81 -27.15
CA ILE A 12 31.25 12.79 -26.35
C ILE A 12 30.39 13.53 -25.33
N ILE A 13 29.11 13.65 -25.69
CA ILE A 13 28.02 14.08 -24.81
C ILE A 13 27.87 13.05 -23.70
N ALA A 14 27.98 13.52 -22.46
CA ALA A 14 27.59 12.78 -21.27
C ALA A 14 26.09 12.44 -21.34
N LEU A 15 25.77 11.17 -21.59
CA LEU A 15 24.42 10.65 -21.38
C LEU A 15 24.34 10.16 -19.93
N LEU A 16 23.90 11.03 -19.01
CA LEU A 16 23.34 10.56 -17.76
C LEU A 16 22.09 9.74 -18.10
N CYS A 17 22.21 8.42 -18.03
CA CYS A 17 21.05 7.53 -17.93
C CYS A 17 20.34 7.84 -16.61
N THR A 18 19.37 8.74 -16.62
CA THR A 18 18.28 8.75 -15.66
C THR A 18 17.44 7.49 -15.94
N THR A 19 17.80 6.38 -15.31
CA THR A 19 16.85 5.28 -15.16
C THR A 19 15.78 5.77 -14.18
N ALA A 20 14.74 6.40 -14.71
CA ALA A 20 13.42 6.25 -14.09
C ALA A 20 13.19 4.73 -14.05
N LEU A 21 13.39 4.14 -12.88
CA LEU A 21 12.94 2.78 -12.61
C LEU A 21 11.45 2.80 -12.89
N ALA A 22 11.05 2.32 -14.06
CA ALA A 22 9.67 1.94 -14.29
C ALA A 22 9.39 0.87 -13.24
N GLU A 23 8.72 1.26 -12.15
CA GLU A 23 8.24 0.31 -11.16
C GLU A 23 7.48 -0.76 -11.94
N SER A 24 7.97 -2.01 -11.86
CA SER A 24 7.27 -3.11 -12.51
C SER A 24 5.83 -3.09 -12.03
N PRO A 25 4.84 -3.25 -12.93
CA PRO A 25 3.44 -3.18 -12.54
C PRO A 25 3.18 -4.18 -11.41
N ARG A 26 2.68 -3.66 -10.29
CA ARG A 26 2.29 -4.46 -9.12
C ARG A 26 1.32 -5.55 -9.56
N SER A 27 1.51 -6.78 -9.09
CA SER A 27 0.70 -7.93 -9.53
C SER A 27 0.51 -8.96 -8.42
N GLY A 28 -0.65 -9.62 -8.44
CA GLY A 28 -1.04 -10.65 -7.49
C GLY A 28 -1.45 -10.11 -6.11
N SER A 29 -1.92 -11.02 -5.28
CA SER A 29 -2.30 -10.78 -3.90
C SER A 29 -1.38 -11.55 -2.94
N ILE A 30 -1.22 -11.03 -1.73
CA ILE A 30 -0.48 -11.71 -0.67
C ILE A 30 -1.17 -11.48 0.69
N ASP A 31 -1.22 -12.55 1.47
CA ASP A 31 -1.87 -12.56 2.78
C ASP A 31 -0.81 -12.81 3.87
N LYS A 32 -0.90 -12.08 4.98
CA LYS A 32 -0.12 -12.30 6.20
C LYS A 32 -1.07 -12.63 7.35
N HIS A 33 -0.99 -13.87 7.82
CA HIS A 33 -1.78 -14.34 8.96
C HIS A 33 -1.06 -14.03 10.27
N LEU A 34 -1.65 -13.20 11.12
CA LEU A 34 -1.04 -12.77 12.40
C LEU A 34 -1.54 -13.57 13.61
N GLY A 35 -2.41 -14.56 13.40
CA GLY A 35 -2.97 -15.38 14.48
C GLY A 35 -3.96 -14.60 15.35
N VAL A 36 -3.88 -14.80 16.66
CA VAL A 36 -4.74 -14.12 17.65
C VAL A 36 -4.08 -12.80 18.05
N GLN A 37 -4.85 -11.72 17.98
CA GLN A 37 -4.41 -10.38 18.39
C GLN A 37 -5.34 -9.83 19.47
N SER A 38 -4.78 -9.06 20.40
CA SER A 38 -5.58 -8.38 21.44
C SER A 38 -6.32 -7.18 20.87
N ILE A 39 -7.26 -6.63 21.65
CA ILE A 39 -7.98 -5.40 21.30
C ILE A 39 -7.04 -4.20 21.09
N ASP A 40 -5.84 -4.25 21.68
CA ASP A 40 -4.81 -3.19 21.56
C ASP A 40 -4.09 -3.24 20.20
N PHE A 41 -4.42 -4.20 19.34
CA PHE A 41 -4.03 -4.23 17.93
C PHE A 41 -4.92 -3.28 17.11
N GLY A 42 -4.97 -2.02 17.55
CA GLY A 42 -5.79 -0.95 16.95
C GLY A 42 -5.19 -0.39 15.67
N SER A 43 -5.86 0.63 15.11
CA SER A 43 -5.55 1.21 13.79
C SER A 43 -4.08 1.57 13.59
N LYS A 44 -3.39 2.09 14.61
CA LYS A 44 -1.96 2.43 14.52
C LYS A 44 -1.08 1.20 14.24
N LYS A 45 -1.24 0.12 15.01
CA LYS A 45 -0.46 -1.10 14.82
C LYS A 45 -0.85 -1.82 13.52
N GLN A 46 -2.13 -1.81 13.16
CA GLN A 46 -2.61 -2.34 11.88
C GLN A 46 -1.92 -1.61 10.71
N ALA A 47 -1.91 -0.28 10.73
CA ALA A 47 -1.30 0.54 9.69
C ALA A 47 0.21 0.30 9.57
N GLN A 48 0.94 0.35 10.69
CA GLN A 48 2.38 0.06 10.70
C GLN A 48 2.67 -1.35 10.17
N THR A 49 1.93 -2.37 10.63
CA THR A 49 2.16 -3.76 10.20
C THR A 49 1.89 -3.94 8.71
N LEU A 50 0.92 -3.23 8.15
CA LEU A 50 0.61 -3.28 6.73
C LEU A 50 1.67 -2.54 5.89
N LEU A 51 2.16 -1.39 6.36
CA LEU A 51 3.29 -0.69 5.74
C LEU A 51 4.54 -1.59 5.70
N ASP A 52 4.95 -2.14 6.83
CA ASP A 52 6.10 -3.04 6.93
C ASP A 52 5.95 -4.24 5.97
N PHE A 53 4.70 -4.72 5.79
CA PHE A 53 4.42 -5.81 4.87
C PHE A 53 4.54 -5.39 3.40
N ILE A 54 4.01 -4.22 3.03
CA ILE A 54 4.15 -3.65 1.69
C ILE A 54 5.63 -3.42 1.37
N GLU A 55 6.40 -2.86 2.30
CA GLU A 55 7.84 -2.61 2.14
C GLU A 55 8.64 -3.90 1.96
N SER A 56 8.27 -4.97 2.68
CA SER A 56 8.95 -6.27 2.55
C SER A 56 8.68 -6.98 1.21
N GLU A 57 7.54 -6.71 0.57
CA GLU A 57 7.08 -7.39 -0.64
C GLU A 57 6.46 -6.39 -1.64
N PRO A 58 7.20 -5.38 -2.15
CA PRO A 58 6.63 -4.20 -2.82
C PRO A 58 5.99 -4.48 -4.19
N SER A 59 6.17 -5.68 -4.72
CA SER A 59 5.71 -6.08 -6.06
C SER A 59 4.23 -6.48 -6.13
N LYS A 60 3.51 -6.55 -5.00
CA LYS A 60 2.12 -7.01 -4.97
C LYS A 60 1.14 -5.88 -5.18
N SER A 61 0.02 -6.22 -5.83
CA SER A 61 -1.09 -5.28 -6.03
C SER A 61 -2.09 -5.30 -4.89
N GLU A 62 -2.19 -6.41 -4.15
CA GLU A 62 -3.11 -6.54 -3.02
C GLU A 62 -2.38 -7.14 -1.81
N TYR A 63 -2.62 -6.57 -0.63
CA TYR A 63 -2.04 -7.00 0.63
C TYR A 63 -3.14 -7.13 1.68
N ARG A 64 -3.13 -8.23 2.43
CA ARG A 64 -4.09 -8.44 3.52
C ARG A 64 -3.41 -8.94 4.78
N LEU A 65 -3.66 -8.26 5.88
CA LEU A 65 -3.44 -8.77 7.23
C LEU A 65 -4.69 -9.49 7.68
N ILE A 66 -4.56 -10.73 8.11
CA ILE A 66 -5.67 -11.56 8.56
C ILE A 66 -5.39 -12.02 9.99
N TYR A 67 -6.28 -11.69 10.92
CA TYR A 67 -6.13 -12.07 12.32
C TYR A 67 -7.46 -12.17 13.03
N VAL A 68 -7.48 -12.91 14.14
CA VAL A 68 -8.68 -13.06 14.97
C VAL A 68 -8.52 -12.27 16.27
N THR A 69 -9.60 -11.65 16.71
CA THR A 69 -9.74 -11.10 18.06
C THR A 69 -10.62 -12.03 18.89
N GLU A 70 -10.88 -11.68 20.15
CA GLU A 70 -11.87 -12.38 20.97
C GLU A 70 -13.31 -12.22 20.41
N ILE A 71 -13.55 -11.25 19.52
CA ILE A 71 -14.87 -10.85 19.03
C ILE A 71 -15.11 -11.32 17.59
N ASP A 72 -14.12 -11.18 16.70
CA ASP A 72 -14.27 -11.33 15.26
C ASP A 72 -12.99 -11.74 14.53
N LEU A 73 -13.15 -12.17 13.27
CA LEU A 73 -12.09 -12.20 12.27
C LEU A 73 -11.94 -10.79 11.68
N VAL A 74 -10.72 -10.28 11.64
CA VAL A 74 -10.40 -9.00 11.00
C VAL A 74 -9.53 -9.22 9.77
N ILE A 75 -9.92 -8.58 8.68
CA ILE A 75 -9.13 -8.47 7.46
C ILE A 75 -8.85 -6.98 7.24
N PHE A 76 -7.58 -6.58 7.34
CA PHE A 76 -7.15 -5.21 7.06
C PHE A 76 -6.17 -5.23 5.90
N GLY A 77 -6.44 -4.48 4.84
CA GLY A 77 -5.67 -4.61 3.61
C GLY A 77 -5.87 -3.48 2.63
N CYS A 78 -5.16 -3.56 1.52
CA CYS A 78 -5.30 -2.62 0.42
C CYS A 78 -5.20 -3.34 -0.93
N ASP A 79 -5.80 -2.71 -1.94
CA ASP A 79 -5.69 -3.06 -3.35
C ASP A 79 -5.24 -1.80 -4.12
N PHE A 80 -3.99 -1.80 -4.59
CA PHE A 80 -3.38 -0.71 -5.33
C PHE A 80 -3.98 -0.54 -6.74
N ASN A 81 -4.50 -1.61 -7.34
CA ASN A 81 -5.13 -1.51 -8.66
C ASN A 81 -6.49 -0.80 -8.58
N LYS A 82 -7.23 -1.04 -7.49
CA LYS A 82 -8.49 -0.33 -7.21
C LYS A 82 -8.28 0.98 -6.45
N GLY A 83 -7.08 1.22 -5.94
CA GLY A 83 -6.77 2.40 -5.12
C GLY A 83 -7.56 2.44 -3.82
N VAL A 84 -7.80 1.30 -3.16
CA VAL A 84 -8.62 1.21 -1.96
C VAL A 84 -7.86 0.60 -0.79
N LEU A 85 -7.98 1.21 0.39
CA LEU A 85 -7.66 0.61 1.68
C LEU A 85 -8.98 0.13 2.30
N PHE A 86 -8.99 -1.03 2.97
CA PHE A 86 -10.20 -1.59 3.56
C PHE A 86 -9.94 -2.27 4.89
N ARG A 87 -10.99 -2.33 5.70
CA ARG A 87 -11.06 -3.12 6.92
C ARG A 87 -12.38 -3.85 6.99
N VAL A 88 -12.35 -5.16 7.20
CA VAL A 88 -13.53 -5.99 7.38
C VAL A 88 -13.47 -6.65 8.75
N HIS A 89 -14.54 -6.51 9.51
CA HIS A 89 -14.79 -7.26 10.74
C HIS A 89 -15.88 -8.28 10.45
N GLN A 90 -15.56 -9.57 10.58
CA GLN A 90 -16.50 -10.66 10.37
C GLN A 90 -16.77 -11.40 11.69
N ARG A 91 -18.00 -11.32 12.16
CA ARG A 91 -18.50 -12.03 13.35
C ARG A 91 -19.21 -13.32 12.93
N LYS A 92 -19.52 -14.16 13.92
CA LYS A 92 -20.31 -15.38 13.70
C LYS A 92 -21.70 -15.03 13.14
N GLY A 93 -22.22 -15.92 12.30
CA GLY A 93 -23.58 -15.78 11.74
C GLY A 93 -23.68 -14.81 10.55
N ASN A 94 -22.59 -14.59 9.81
CA ASN A 94 -22.51 -13.65 8.67
C ASN A 94 -22.79 -12.19 9.01
N HIS A 95 -22.66 -11.81 10.29
CA HIS A 95 -22.74 -10.41 10.70
C HIS A 95 -21.35 -9.77 10.67
N GLY A 96 -21.27 -8.50 10.30
CA GLY A 96 -19.99 -7.82 10.21
C GLY A 96 -20.07 -6.35 9.89
N THR A 97 -18.89 -5.77 9.74
CA THR A 97 -18.73 -4.39 9.29
C THR A 97 -17.65 -4.35 8.22
N GLN A 98 -17.80 -3.44 7.27
CA GLN A 98 -16.79 -3.15 6.27
C GLN A 98 -16.54 -1.65 6.24
N GLU A 99 -15.27 -1.28 6.23
CA GLU A 99 -14.78 0.08 6.02
C GLU A 99 -13.93 0.11 4.75
N GLY A 100 -14.07 1.16 3.94
CA GLY A 100 -13.28 1.37 2.74
C GLY A 100 -12.87 2.82 2.54
N TRP A 101 -11.59 3.08 2.27
CA TRP A 101 -11.02 4.40 1.99
C TRP A 101 -10.45 4.44 0.58
N GLN A 102 -10.97 5.34 -0.25
CA GLN A 102 -10.49 5.51 -1.62
C GLN A 102 -9.29 6.47 -1.69
N GLY A 103 -8.30 6.10 -2.50
CA GLY A 103 -7.09 6.86 -2.79
C GLY A 103 -6.13 6.97 -1.60
N TYR A 104 -4.92 7.49 -1.88
CA TYR A 104 -3.90 7.83 -0.87
C TYR A 104 -3.57 6.68 0.10
N ILE A 105 -3.42 5.46 -0.42
CA ILE A 105 -3.25 4.25 0.41
C ILE A 105 -2.05 4.41 1.34
N LEU A 106 -0.89 4.79 0.80
CA LEU A 106 0.34 4.87 1.58
C LEU A 106 0.27 6.01 2.58
N GLU A 107 -0.19 7.19 2.16
CA GLU A 107 -0.24 8.37 3.01
C GLU A 107 -1.23 8.21 4.17
N ARG A 108 -2.37 7.54 3.95
CA ARG A 108 -3.33 7.21 5.02
C ARG A 108 -2.72 6.24 6.02
N LEU A 109 -1.99 5.24 5.53
CA LEU A 109 -1.32 4.26 6.38
C LEU A 109 -0.20 4.91 7.20
N GLU A 110 0.62 5.75 6.58
CA GLU A 110 1.68 6.51 7.25
C GLU A 110 1.07 7.39 8.36
N SER A 111 0.02 8.16 8.03
CA SER A 111 -0.67 8.99 9.01
C SER A 111 -1.20 8.18 10.20
N ALA A 112 -1.87 7.06 9.95
CA ALA A 112 -2.37 6.21 11.03
C ALA A 112 -1.25 5.55 11.86
N ALA A 113 -0.14 5.15 11.23
CA ALA A 113 1.03 4.60 11.91
C ALA A 113 1.69 5.65 12.83
N GLU A 114 1.69 6.92 12.44
CA GLU A 114 2.20 8.04 13.23
C GLU A 114 1.26 8.46 14.37
N GLY A 115 0.02 7.96 14.39
CA GLY A 115 -0.98 8.25 15.43
C GLY A 115 -2.11 9.19 14.97
N GLY A 116 -2.17 9.51 13.68
CA GLY A 116 -3.32 10.11 13.02
C GLY A 116 -4.43 9.10 12.73
N SER A 117 -5.18 9.34 11.66
CA SER A 117 -6.33 8.54 11.25
C SER A 117 -6.20 8.05 9.80
N LEU A 118 -6.83 6.92 9.48
CA LEU A 118 -7.01 6.48 8.09
C LEU A 118 -7.84 7.46 7.26
N ASN A 119 -8.53 8.41 7.90
CA ASN A 119 -9.24 9.49 7.23
C ASN A 119 -8.32 10.65 6.83
N ASP A 120 -7.10 10.71 7.35
CA ASP A 120 -6.16 11.80 7.05
C ASP A 120 -5.47 11.54 5.70
N THR A 121 -5.49 12.54 4.82
CA THR A 121 -4.89 12.50 3.49
C THR A 121 -4.14 13.80 3.20
N PRO A 122 -3.28 13.85 2.16
CA PRO A 122 -2.67 15.10 1.72
C PRO A 122 -3.68 16.20 1.34
N SER A 123 -4.90 15.82 0.97
CA SER A 123 -6.00 16.76 0.65
C SER A 123 -6.90 17.10 1.83
N GLY A 124 -6.52 16.70 3.05
CA GLY A 124 -7.28 16.89 4.28
C GLY A 124 -8.01 15.62 4.74
N LYS A 125 -9.05 15.78 5.56
CA LYS A 125 -9.80 14.64 6.11
C LYS A 125 -10.85 14.14 5.12
N ILE A 126 -10.65 12.95 4.58
CA ILE A 126 -11.58 12.25 3.69
C ILE A 126 -12.00 10.94 4.37
N PRO A 127 -13.24 10.84 4.90
CA PRO A 127 -13.69 9.66 5.61
C PRO A 127 -13.84 8.46 4.68
N GLY A 128 -13.66 7.26 5.25
CA GLY A 128 -14.03 6.02 4.61
C GLY A 128 -15.55 5.82 4.56
N ILE A 129 -15.98 4.91 3.68
CA ILE A 129 -17.35 4.39 3.63
C ILE A 129 -17.45 3.27 4.65
N TYR A 130 -18.54 3.24 5.41
CA TYR A 130 -18.81 2.22 6.42
C TYR A 130 -20.14 1.53 6.12
N GLU A 131 -20.14 0.20 6.14
CA GLU A 131 -21.31 -0.65 5.89
C GLU A 131 -21.39 -1.78 6.93
N THR A 132 -22.62 -2.22 7.22
CA THR A 132 -22.90 -3.38 8.08
C THR A 132 -23.63 -4.44 7.27
N PHE A 133 -23.32 -5.70 7.52
CA PHE A 133 -24.02 -6.85 6.93
C PHE A 133 -24.32 -7.91 7.99
#